data_AF-A0A7Y3TLE3-F1
#
_entry.id   AF-A0A7Y3TLE3-F1
#
_cell.length_a   1.000
_cell.length_b   1.000
_cell.length_c   1.000
_cell.angle_alpha   90.00
_cell.angle_beta   90.00
_cell.angle_gamma   90.00
#
_symmetry.space_group_name_H-M   'P 1'
#
loop_
_entity.id
_entity.type
_entity.pdbx_description
1 polymer ?
#
loop_
_entity_poly.entity_id
_entity_poly.type
_entity_poly.pdbx_seq_one_letter_code
_entity_poly.pdbx_strand_id
1 'polypeptide(L)'
;MSNVIVQLLIIGLVAGIAGGMFGIGGGAIMVPAMVLLLGMDQKFATGTSVAAQILPIGLFAAIVYQRNGNLNPWHALYIAIGLLIGNLFGALFANQPYVSSEMMKKLYGVFLFVIGGRYLFFR
;
A
#
# COMPACT_ATOMS: atom_id res chain seq x y z
N MET A 1 18.62 17.04 -4.71
CA MET A 1 17.36 17.17 -3.94
C MET A 1 16.15 17.36 -4.84
N SER A 2 16.20 18.22 -5.87
CA SER A 2 15.15 18.36 -6.90
C SER A 2 14.72 17.03 -7.54
N ASN A 3 15.67 16.16 -7.87
CA ASN A 3 15.38 14.87 -8.53
C ASN A 3 14.55 13.91 -7.67
N VAL A 4 14.78 13.88 -6.34
CA VAL A 4 14.06 12.98 -5.43
C VAL A 4 12.61 13.39 -5.28
N ILE A 5 12.33 14.69 -5.19
CA ILE A 5 10.96 15.21 -5.11
C ILE A 5 10.17 14.81 -6.37
N VAL A 6 10.77 15.01 -7.55
CA VAL A 6 10.14 14.63 -8.83
C VAL A 6 9.90 13.12 -8.89
N GLN A 7 10.86 12.30 -8.46
CA GLN A 7 10.70 10.85 -8.40
C GLN A 7 9.57 10.43 -7.46
N LEU A 8 9.47 11.02 -6.27
CA LEU A 8 8.39 10.74 -5.32
C LEU A 8 7.02 11.15 -5.86
N LEU A 9 6.93 12.29 -6.56
CA LEU A 9 5.69 12.72 -7.23
C LEU A 9 5.27 11.74 -8.33
N ILE A 10 6.21 11.27 -9.15
CA ILE A 10 5.93 10.26 -10.20
C ILE A 10 5.49 8.94 -9.58
N ILE A 11 6.19 8.48 -8.54
CA ILE A 11 5.82 7.26 -7.79
C ILE A 11 4.41 7.41 -7.23
N GLY A 12 4.10 8.53 -6.60
CA GLY A 12 2.77 8.83 -6.06
C GLY A 12 1.68 8.87 -7.13
N LEU A 13 1.95 9.46 -8.30
CA LEU A 13 1.00 9.52 -9.41
C LEU A 13 0.68 8.12 -9.96
N VAL A 14 1.72 7.33 -10.25
CA VAL A 14 1.56 5.96 -10.78
C VAL A 14 0.86 5.07 -9.75
N ALA A 15 1.27 5.16 -8.48
CA ALA A 15 0.63 4.43 -7.39
C ALA A 15 -0.82 4.86 -7.17
N GLY A 16 -1.14 6.15 -7.33
CA GLY A 16 -2.50 6.68 -7.22
C GLY A 16 -3.42 6.18 -8.32
N ILE A 17 -2.95 6.17 -9.58
CA ILE A 17 -3.70 5.61 -10.72
C ILE A 17 -4.00 4.13 -10.47
N ALA A 18 -2.97 3.34 -10.14
CA ALA A 18 -3.15 1.92 -9.86
C ALA A 18 -4.00 1.66 -8.61
N GLY A 19 -3.84 2.48 -7.57
CA GLY A 19 -4.64 2.41 -6.34
C GLY A 19 -6.11 2.67 -6.61
N GLY A 20 -6.43 3.64 -7.48
CA GLY A 20 -7.80 3.91 -7.92
C GLY A 20 -8.39 2.83 -8.81
N MET A 21 -7.59 2.20 -9.68
CA MET A 21 -8.05 1.14 -10.59
C MET A 21 -8.23 -0.22 -9.91
N PHE A 22 -7.28 -0.62 -9.07
CA PHE A 22 -7.20 -1.96 -8.48
C PHE A 22 -7.63 -2.00 -7.01
N GLY A 23 -7.84 -0.86 -6.35
CA GLY A 23 -8.20 -0.80 -4.93
C GLY A 23 -7.07 -1.18 -3.97
N ILE A 24 -5.82 -1.27 -4.43
CA ILE A 24 -4.65 -1.75 -3.66
C ILE A 24 -4.05 -0.73 -2.67
N GLY A 25 -4.63 0.48 -2.58
CA GLY A 25 -4.12 1.55 -1.70
C GLY A 25 -2.79 2.19 -2.15
N GLY A 26 -2.22 1.80 -3.28
CA GLY A 26 -1.00 2.37 -3.86
C GLY A 26 0.30 1.97 -3.13
N GLY A 27 0.24 1.54 -1.87
CA GLY A 27 1.39 1.06 -1.10
C GLY A 27 2.16 -0.05 -1.82
N ALA A 28 1.45 -0.91 -2.57
CA ALA A 28 2.07 -1.98 -3.31
C ALA A 28 2.95 -1.58 -4.50
N ILE A 29 2.81 -0.34 -4.95
CA ILE A 29 3.71 0.27 -5.93
C ILE A 29 4.72 1.17 -5.24
N MET A 30 4.29 2.00 -4.28
CA MET A 30 5.14 2.97 -3.61
C MET A 30 6.33 2.32 -2.90
N VAL A 31 6.09 1.26 -2.11
CA VAL A 31 7.13 0.62 -1.31
C VAL A 31 8.25 0.03 -2.18
N PRO A 32 7.98 -0.87 -3.16
CA PRO A 32 9.03 -1.39 -4.02
C PRO A 32 9.69 -0.31 -4.88
N ALA A 33 8.95 0.71 -5.34
CA ALA A 33 9.55 1.81 -6.09
C ALA A 33 10.56 2.60 -5.25
N MET A 34 10.23 2.94 -4.01
CA MET A 34 11.15 3.63 -3.09
C MET A 34 12.37 2.77 -2.74
N VAL A 35 12.17 1.47 -2.52
CA VAL A 35 13.25 0.56 -2.14
C VAL A 35 14.18 0.27 -3.33
N LEU A 36 13.63 -0.04 -4.49
CA LEU A 36 14.41 -0.49 -5.66
C LEU A 36 14.96 0.67 -6.49
N LEU A 37 14.22 1.78 -6.62
CA LEU A 37 14.63 2.91 -7.46
C LEU A 37 15.37 3.99 -6.65
N LEU A 38 14.98 4.20 -5.39
CA LEU A 38 15.57 5.24 -4.52
C LEU A 38 16.52 4.68 -3.46
N GLY A 39 16.66 3.36 -3.36
CA GLY A 39 17.56 2.71 -2.40
C GLY A 39 17.13 2.90 -0.94
N MET A 40 15.87 3.24 -0.68
CA MET A 40 15.37 3.44 0.68
C MET A 40 15.30 2.11 1.45
N ASP A 41 15.50 2.18 2.77
CA ASP A 41 15.24 1.04 3.66
C ASP A 41 13.77 0.60 3.58
N GLN A 42 13.52 -0.71 3.63
CA GLN A 42 12.17 -1.28 3.50
C GLN A 42 11.22 -0.76 4.57
N LYS A 43 11.64 -0.66 5.84
CA LYS A 43 10.77 -0.16 6.92
C LYS A 43 10.51 1.32 6.76
N PHE A 44 11.54 2.09 6.39
CA PHE A 44 11.39 3.52 6.11
C PHE A 44 10.38 3.76 4.97
N ALA A 45 10.58 3.11 3.82
CA ALA A 45 9.67 3.17 2.68
C ALA A 45 8.23 2.74 3.06
N THR A 46 8.10 1.68 3.86
CA THR A 46 6.79 1.21 4.35
C THR A 46 6.11 2.29 5.19
N GLY A 47 6.80 2.88 6.17
CA GLY A 47 6.27 3.94 7.02
C GLY A 47 5.86 5.18 6.22
N THR A 48 6.71 5.62 5.28
CA THR A 48 6.39 6.73 4.37
C THR A 48 5.15 6.43 3.53
N SER A 49 5.03 5.22 2.99
CA SER A 49 3.87 4.82 2.19
C SER A 49 2.57 4.80 3.00
N VAL A 50 2.62 4.34 4.26
CA VAL A 50 1.46 4.32 5.14
C VAL A 50 1.02 5.75 5.45
N ALA A 51 1.96 6.63 5.79
CA ALA A 51 1.66 8.04 6.03
C ALA A 51 1.00 8.72 4.81
N ALA A 52 1.50 8.44 3.60
CA ALA A 52 0.93 8.97 2.37
C ALA A 52 -0.52 8.48 2.09
N GLN A 53 -0.92 7.32 2.63
CA GLN A 53 -2.23 6.71 2.37
C GLN A 53 -3.37 7.24 3.26
N ILE A 54 -3.08 7.82 4.42
CA ILE A 54 -4.08 8.07 5.49
C ILE A 54 -5.18 9.08 5.08
N LEU A 55 -4.84 10.19 4.41
CA LEU A 55 -5.75 11.34 4.28
C LEU A 55 -6.38 11.55 2.89
N PRO A 56 -5.69 11.33 1.74
CA PRO A 56 -6.29 11.64 0.42
C PRO A 56 -6.69 10.43 -0.43
N ILE A 57 -6.02 9.28 -0.32
CA ILE A 57 -6.04 8.26 -1.40
C ILE A 57 -7.38 7.54 -1.49
N GLY A 58 -7.86 7.00 -0.37
CA GLY A 58 -9.10 6.21 -0.36
C GLY A 58 -10.35 7.06 -0.58
N LEU A 59 -10.36 8.31 -0.12
CA LEU A 59 -11.56 9.15 -0.06
C LEU A 59 -12.08 9.50 -1.45
N PHE A 60 -11.24 10.03 -2.34
CA PHE A 60 -11.67 10.42 -3.69
C PHE A 60 -12.09 9.22 -4.52
N ALA A 61 -11.36 8.10 -4.43
CA ALA A 61 -11.74 6.86 -5.11
C ALA A 61 -13.08 6.33 -4.58
N ALA A 62 -13.29 6.30 -3.26
CA ALA A 62 -14.54 5.85 -2.65
C ALA A 62 -15.75 6.70 -3.07
N ILE A 63 -15.58 8.03 -3.20
CA ILE A 63 -16.65 8.91 -3.72
C ILE A 63 -17.03 8.50 -5.15
N VAL A 64 -16.05 8.23 -6.01
CA VAL A 64 -16.31 7.79 -7.39
C VAL A 64 -17.00 6.43 -7.41
N TYR A 65 -16.53 5.45 -6.62
CA TYR A 65 -17.17 4.14 -6.53
C TYR A 65 -18.59 4.20 -5.96
N GLN A 66 -18.83 5.05 -4.95
CA GLN A 66 -20.17 5.28 -4.38
C GLN A 66 -21.12 5.90 -5.41
N ARG A 67 -20.67 6.90 -6.18
CA ARG A 67 -21.48 7.52 -7.24
C ARG A 67 -21.87 6.53 -8.34
N ASN A 68 -21.03 5.52 -8.58
CA ASN A 68 -21.29 4.46 -9.55
C ASN A 68 -22.03 3.25 -8.94
N GLY A 69 -22.49 3.32 -7.69
CA GLY A 69 -23.22 2.21 -7.03
C GLY A 69 -22.35 1.00 -6.66
N ASN A 70 -21.03 1.13 -6.72
CA ASN A 70 -20.05 0.05 -6.51
C ASN A 70 -19.46 0.04 -5.08
N LEU A 71 -20.13 0.68 -4.12
CA LEU A 71 -19.68 0.74 -2.73
C LEU A 71 -20.84 0.40 -1.79
N ASN A 72 -20.57 -0.49 -0.85
CA ASN A 72 -21.45 -0.75 0.29
C ASN A 72 -20.81 -0.15 1.56
N PRO A 73 -21.41 0.90 2.16
CA PRO A 73 -20.83 1.60 3.30
C PRO A 73 -20.64 0.71 4.55
N TRP A 74 -21.53 -0.25 4.77
CA TRP A 74 -21.46 -1.14 5.92
C TRP A 74 -20.31 -2.15 5.80
N HIS A 75 -20.11 -2.71 4.61
CA HIS A 75 -18.96 -3.60 4.36
C HIS A 75 -17.65 -2.82 4.50
N ALA A 76 -17.59 -1.60 3.96
CA ALA A 76 -16.44 -0.72 4.13
C ALA A 76 -16.15 -0.43 5.61
N LEU A 77 -17.17 -0.20 6.44
CA LEU A 77 -17.02 0.05 7.87
C LEU A 77 -16.44 -1.17 8.61
N TYR A 78 -16.96 -2.37 8.37
CA TYR A 78 -16.43 -3.58 9.02
C TYR A 78 -14.98 -3.86 8.63
N ILE A 79 -14.64 -3.68 7.35
CA ILE A 79 -13.26 -3.78 6.86
C ILE A 79 -12.38 -2.72 7.53
N ALA A 80 -12.86 -1.48 7.65
CA ALA A 80 -12.11 -0.39 8.28
C ALA A 80 -11.75 -0.70 9.74
N ILE A 81 -12.66 -1.27 10.52
CA ILE A 81 -12.39 -1.69 11.90
C ILE A 81 -11.27 -2.75 11.92
N GLY A 82 -11.35 -3.76 11.06
CA GLY A 82 -10.30 -4.78 10.94
C GLY A 82 -8.95 -4.19 10.52
N LEU A 83 -8.96 -3.23 9.58
CA LEU A 83 -7.75 -2.53 9.14
C LEU A 83 -7.11 -1.71 10.26
N LEU A 84 -7.89 -1.02 11.09
CA LEU A 84 -7.36 -0.23 12.22
C LEU A 84 -6.56 -1.13 13.18
N ILE A 85 -7.16 -2.26 13.55
CA ILE A 85 -6.54 -3.22 14.48
C ILE A 85 -5.33 -3.89 13.82
N GLY A 86 -5.50 -4.40 12.60
CA GLY A 86 -4.46 -5.11 11.86
C GLY A 86 -3.25 -4.23 11.54
N ASN A 87 -3.46 -2.98 11.12
CA ASN A 87 -2.37 -2.03 10.83
C ASN A 87 -1.59 -1.66 12.09
N LEU A 88 -2.28 -1.47 13.22
CA LEU A 88 -1.61 -1.18 14.49
C LEU A 88 -0.68 -2.32 14.89
N PHE A 89 -1.20 -3.54 14.97
CA PHE A 89 -0.40 -4.70 15.37
C PHE A 89 0.68 -5.05 14.33
N GLY A 90 0.37 -4.92 13.04
CA GLY A 90 1.34 -5.11 11.96
C GLY A 90 2.50 -4.12 12.02
N ALA A 91 2.23 -2.83 12.27
CA ALA A 91 3.27 -1.82 12.43
C ALA A 91 4.12 -2.05 13.69
N LEU A 92 3.48 -2.44 14.81
CA LEU A 92 4.20 -2.80 16.04
C LEU A 92 5.11 -4.00 15.85
N PHE A 93 4.65 -5.04 15.14
CA PHE A 93 5.42 -6.24 14.83
C PHE A 93 6.58 -5.93 13.87
N ALA A 94 6.32 -5.19 12.79
CA ALA A 94 7.34 -4.85 11.79
C ALA A 94 8.52 -4.05 12.37
N ASN A 95 8.30 -3.31 13.46
CA ASN A 95 9.32 -2.51 14.13
C ASN A 95 10.03 -3.24 15.30
N GLN A 96 9.77 -4.53 15.51
CA GLN A 96 10.50 -5.31 16.51
C GLN A 96 11.97 -5.51 16.13
N PRO A 97 12.89 -5.62 17.11
CA PRO A 97 14.34 -5.74 16.85
C PRO A 97 14.73 -6.97 16.02
N TYR A 98 13.99 -8.07 16.16
CA TYR A 98 14.24 -9.34 15.45
C TYR A 98 13.64 -9.39 14.05
N VAL A 99 12.83 -8.40 13.65
CA VAL A 99 12.26 -8.32 12.29
C VAL A 99 13.17 -7.42 11.47
N SER A 100 13.91 -7.97 10.51
CA SER A 100 14.79 -7.17 9.64
C SER A 100 14.05 -6.58 8.42
N SER A 101 14.58 -5.49 7.86
CA SER A 101 14.08 -4.90 6.61
C SER A 101 14.13 -5.90 5.44
N GLU A 102 15.15 -6.77 5.43
CA GLU A 102 15.30 -7.82 4.42
C GLU A 102 14.22 -8.90 4.57
N MET A 103 13.88 -9.29 5.82
CA MET A 103 12.77 -10.20 6.08
C MET A 103 11.44 -9.60 5.60
N MET A 104 11.18 -8.32 5.91
CA MET A 104 10.00 -7.61 5.44
C MET A 104 9.93 -7.58 3.92
N LYS A 105 11.04 -7.29 3.24
CA LYS A 105 11.14 -7.26 1.78
C LYS A 105 10.83 -8.63 1.16
N LYS A 106 11.37 -9.72 1.72
CA LYS A 106 11.11 -11.09 1.25
C LYS A 106 9.67 -11.51 1.47
N LEU A 107 9.12 -11.27 2.67
CA LEU A 107 7.71 -11.55 2.97
C LEU A 107 6.79 -10.79 2.02
N TYR A 108 7.10 -9.53 1.75
CA TYR A 108 6.36 -8.70 0.82
C TYR A 108 6.41 -9.25 -0.61
N GLY A 109 7.59 -9.66 -1.09
CA GLY A 109 7.75 -10.28 -2.41
C GLY A 109 6.98 -11.61 -2.54
N VAL A 110 7.05 -12.48 -1.53
CA VAL A 110 6.29 -13.75 -1.50
C VAL A 110 4.79 -13.47 -1.53
N PHE A 111 4.32 -12.51 -0.74
CA PHE A 111 2.91 -12.10 -0.72
C PHE A 111 2.45 -11.66 -2.13
N LEU A 112 3.20 -10.79 -2.81
CA LEU A 112 2.87 -10.36 -4.16
C LEU A 112 2.87 -11.51 -5.17
N PHE A 113 3.85 -12.41 -5.09
CA PHE A 113 3.92 -13.57 -5.98
C PHE A 113 2.72 -14.50 -5.80
N VAL A 114 2.36 -14.80 -4.56
CA VAL A 114 1.20 -15.64 -4.24
C VAL A 114 -0.09 -15.00 -4.74
N ILE A 115 -0.33 -13.72 -4.44
CA ILE A 115 -1.53 -13.01 -4.89
C ILE A 115 -1.59 -12.94 -6.42
N GLY A 116 -0.49 -12.56 -7.08
CA GLY A 116 -0.42 -12.48 -8.54
C GLY A 116 -0.66 -13.84 -9.20
N GLY A 117 0.00 -14.90 -8.71
CA GLY A 117 -0.22 -16.25 -9.20
C GLY A 117 -1.67 -16.71 -8.99
N ARG A 118 -2.27 -16.38 -7.84
CA ARG A 118 -3.67 -16.72 -7.59
C ARG A 118 -4.60 -16.03 -8.56
N TYR A 119 -4.46 -14.71 -8.75
CA TYR A 119 -5.28 -13.93 -9.69
C TYR A 119 -5.18 -14.41 -11.14
N LEU A 120 -4.03 -14.94 -11.57
CA LEU A 120 -3.82 -15.39 -12.95
C LEU A 120 -4.33 -16.81 -13.20
N PHE A 121 -4.14 -17.71 -12.25
CA PHE A 121 -4.35 -19.15 -12.47
C PHE A 121 -5.58 -19.72 -11.76
N PHE A 122 -6.18 -18.98 -10.82
CA PHE A 122 -7.30 -19.45 -10.03
C PHE A 122 -8.39 -18.38 -9.99
N ARG A 123 -9.62 -18.76 -10.35
CA ARG A 123 -10.81 -17.92 -10.21
C ARG A 123 -11.16 -17.73 -8.74
#